data_AF-A0A3R7MJM7-F1
#
_entry.id   AF-A0A3R7MJM7-F1
#
_cell.length_a   1.000
_cell.length_b   1.000
_cell.length_c   1.000
_cell.angle_alpha   90.00
_cell.angle_beta   90.00
_cell.angle_gamma   90.00
#
_symmetry.space_group_name_H-M   'P 1'
#
loop_
_entity.id
_entity.type
_entity.pdbx_description
1 polymer ?
#
loop_
_entity_poly.entity_id
_entity_poly.type
_entity_poly.pdbx_seq_one_letter_code
_entity_poly.pdbx_strand_id
1 'polypeptide(L)'
;MLNSGGSGANGSGLPFAEEILVTKSDLEEKNRLMNELKSKVDELTLHNEYQLRLKDLNYKEKIKEVSDKFTAELTQDRQRCGDLQSDKSEMENEYQKKMREMAASHRSEVQELRTTYEAKVEAEKARYAALEQARGEQNTRFEEENHLLVESHTQFLAEMTTEYDHKVVKEQELQAICARAKEELVATNEALKRALEEDAELEVEELKTKYELKLADEREATLRLKGENGIMKKKFSALQKDIEDQREEIRSLEEKGKELTENIRGLEKDIQGHKKEIREREETIQDKEKRIYDLKKKNQELEKFKFVLDYKIKELKRQIEPREQEIADMKTQIEEMDAELEQYHKSNAALDLMIGELRLKMDGMQKELNLQAAQVALGKALVRQVQTDLLGCAQLLDNKKALKVAVMALNKKYEDGVTRDSKEPNSQAEYNRQREYLEKEVESLKRKIMKGMAISESELHRLQRENAILTTQVNELRREFHNVRMQSQE
;
A
#
# COMPACT_ATOMS: atom_id res chain seq x y z
N MET A 1 -127.76 156.05 107.37
CA MET A 1 -128.06 156.94 106.24
C MET A 1 -129.58 157.00 106.07
N LEU A 2 -130.13 158.23 105.99
CA LEU A 2 -131.39 158.67 105.31
C LEU A 2 -132.72 158.06 105.82
N ASN A 3 -133.66 158.79 106.43
CA ASN A 3 -134.51 159.93 106.02
C ASN A 3 -135.75 159.59 105.12
N SER A 4 -136.91 160.12 105.57
CA SER A 4 -138.22 160.39 104.91
C SER A 4 -139.13 159.21 104.46
N GLY A 5 -140.47 159.24 104.64
CA GLY A 5 -141.40 160.21 105.23
C GLY A 5 -142.90 159.86 105.01
N GLY A 6 -143.80 160.65 105.65
CA GLY A 6 -145.24 160.93 105.34
C GLY A 6 -146.33 159.89 105.68
N SER A 7 -147.58 160.19 106.10
CA SER A 7 -148.39 161.38 106.47
C SER A 7 -149.73 160.84 107.08
N GLY A 8 -150.27 161.35 108.20
CA GLY A 8 -151.41 162.30 108.30
C GLY A 8 -152.66 161.64 108.98
N ALA A 9 -153.59 162.28 109.71
CA ALA A 9 -153.77 163.65 110.24
C ALA A 9 -154.98 163.70 111.26
N ASN A 10 -154.89 164.63 112.23
CA ASN A 10 -155.90 165.49 112.93
C ASN A 10 -157.24 164.92 113.49
N GLY A 11 -157.92 165.48 114.50
CA GLY A 11 -157.89 166.75 115.29
C GLY A 11 -159.30 166.95 115.90
N SER A 12 -159.47 167.29 117.20
CA SER A 12 -159.75 168.63 117.81
C SER A 12 -161.22 169.12 117.91
N GLY A 13 -161.58 169.75 119.05
CA GLY A 13 -162.65 170.77 119.25
C GLY A 13 -163.71 170.42 120.33
N LEU A 14 -163.73 171.00 121.55
CA LEU A 14 -164.29 172.31 122.04
C LEU A 14 -165.84 172.27 122.29
N PRO A 15 -166.54 173.18 123.04
CA PRO A 15 -166.24 174.10 124.18
C PRO A 15 -167.42 174.46 125.18
N PHE A 16 -167.18 175.44 126.10
CA PHE A 16 -168.03 176.40 126.91
C PHE A 16 -169.14 175.88 127.87
N ALA A 17 -169.60 176.57 128.95
CA ALA A 17 -169.12 177.50 130.01
C ALA A 17 -170.33 177.83 130.93
N GLU A 18 -170.13 178.26 132.18
CA GLU A 18 -171.09 179.16 132.90
C GLU A 18 -170.55 179.65 134.26
N GLU A 19 -170.82 180.92 134.55
CA GLU A 19 -170.58 181.62 135.83
C GLU A 19 -171.58 181.14 136.89
N ILE A 20 -171.20 181.03 138.17
CA ILE A 20 -172.15 181.13 139.28
C ILE A 20 -171.44 181.62 140.54
N LEU A 21 -172.14 182.51 141.25
CA LEU A 21 -171.87 183.00 142.59
C LEU A 21 -171.72 181.84 143.58
N VAL A 22 -170.56 181.73 144.21
CA VAL A 22 -170.28 180.67 145.17
C VAL A 22 -169.47 181.19 146.36
N THR A 23 -169.94 180.78 147.54
CA THR A 23 -169.45 181.06 148.89
C THR A 23 -168.13 180.35 149.20
N LYS A 24 -167.37 180.92 150.13
CA LYS A 24 -166.02 180.45 150.52
C LYS A 24 -165.98 178.96 150.96
N SER A 25 -167.11 178.38 151.40
CA SER A 25 -167.21 176.95 151.75
C SER A 25 -167.06 176.01 150.55
N ASP A 26 -167.63 176.37 149.40
CA ASP A 26 -167.73 175.47 148.25
C ASP A 26 -166.42 175.48 147.45
N LEU A 27 -165.64 176.58 147.54
CA LEU A 27 -164.30 176.64 146.97
C LEU A 27 -163.33 175.72 147.73
N GLU A 28 -163.48 175.61 149.05
CA GLU A 28 -162.70 174.70 149.88
C GLU A 28 -163.05 173.22 149.61
N GLU A 29 -164.31 172.91 149.32
CA GLU A 29 -164.72 171.57 148.85
C GLU A 29 -164.15 171.22 147.48
N LYS A 30 -164.16 172.17 146.52
CA LYS A 30 -163.56 171.94 145.19
C LYS A 30 -162.05 171.70 145.27
N ASN A 31 -161.35 172.34 146.20
CA ASN A 31 -159.91 172.13 146.38
C ASN A 31 -159.58 170.77 147.01
N ARG A 32 -160.43 170.26 147.91
CA ARG A 32 -160.30 168.88 148.41
C ARG A 32 -160.49 167.85 147.29
N LEU A 33 -161.52 168.04 146.47
CA LEU A 33 -161.80 167.14 145.34
C LEU A 33 -160.65 167.10 144.32
N MET A 34 -159.97 168.23 144.10
CA MET A 34 -158.82 168.32 143.20
C MET A 34 -157.62 167.50 143.68
N ASN A 35 -157.37 167.46 144.98
CA ASN A 35 -156.25 166.69 145.55
C ASN A 35 -156.52 165.18 145.51
N GLU A 36 -157.75 164.74 145.74
CA GLU A 36 -158.12 163.33 145.57
C GLU A 36 -157.93 162.85 144.13
N LEU A 37 -158.33 163.69 143.15
CA LEU A 37 -158.15 163.36 141.73
C LEU A 37 -156.68 163.28 141.33
N LYS A 38 -155.79 164.12 141.89
CA LYS A 38 -154.34 164.01 141.66
C LYS A 38 -153.76 162.70 142.18
N SER A 39 -154.12 162.30 143.39
CA SER A 39 -153.61 161.06 143.99
C SER A 39 -153.98 159.82 143.16
N LYS A 40 -155.15 159.85 142.52
CA LYS A 40 -155.65 158.73 141.69
C LYS A 40 -154.94 158.61 140.34
N VAL A 41 -154.44 159.72 139.79
CA VAL A 41 -153.64 159.73 138.56
C VAL A 41 -152.25 159.15 138.82
N ASP A 42 -151.63 159.48 139.96
CA ASP A 42 -150.31 158.98 140.34
C ASP A 42 -150.32 157.46 140.62
N GLU A 43 -151.41 156.92 141.17
CA GLU A 43 -151.56 155.46 141.33
C GLU A 43 -151.65 154.73 139.98
N LEU A 44 -152.38 155.29 139.01
CA LEU A 44 -152.56 154.68 137.70
C LEU A 44 -151.28 154.69 136.85
N THR A 45 -150.48 155.74 136.92
CA THR A 45 -149.19 155.81 136.23
C THR A 45 -148.21 154.77 136.77
N LEU A 46 -148.15 154.61 138.10
CA LEU A 46 -147.28 153.61 138.73
C LEU A 46 -147.68 152.17 138.34
N HIS A 47 -148.98 151.87 138.25
CA HIS A 47 -149.46 150.55 137.83
C HIS A 47 -149.08 150.22 136.38
N ASN A 48 -149.18 151.19 135.48
CA ASN A 48 -148.82 150.99 134.07
C ASN A 48 -147.31 150.74 133.87
N GLU A 49 -146.45 151.48 134.58
CA GLU A 49 -145.00 151.23 134.53
C GLU A 49 -144.62 149.83 135.02
N TYR A 50 -145.27 149.35 136.08
CA TYR A 50 -145.02 148.01 136.60
C TYR A 50 -145.36 146.92 135.57
N GLN A 51 -146.51 147.03 134.90
CA GLN A 51 -146.92 146.09 133.84
C GLN A 51 -145.94 146.05 132.66
N LEU A 52 -145.41 147.21 132.25
CA LEU A 52 -144.44 147.31 131.16
C LEU A 52 -143.13 146.58 131.49
N ARG A 53 -142.58 146.78 132.71
CA ARG A 53 -141.37 146.06 133.14
C ARG A 53 -141.56 144.55 133.18
N LEU A 54 -142.73 144.08 133.58
CA LEU A 54 -143.01 142.64 133.66
C LEU A 54 -142.98 141.99 132.26
N LYS A 55 -143.52 142.68 131.25
CA LYS A 55 -143.48 142.21 129.85
C LYS A 55 -142.05 142.22 129.28
N ASP A 56 -141.27 143.26 129.55
CA ASP A 56 -139.87 143.32 129.11
C ASP A 56 -139.00 142.22 129.72
N LEU A 57 -139.23 141.90 131.00
CA LEU A 57 -138.54 140.80 131.67
C LEU A 57 -138.86 139.46 130.98
N ASN A 58 -140.14 139.21 130.69
CA ASN A 58 -140.60 137.97 130.06
C ASN A 58 -140.05 137.83 128.62
N TYR A 59 -140.04 138.91 127.83
CA TYR A 59 -139.45 138.86 126.48
C TYR A 59 -137.93 138.64 126.49
N LYS A 60 -137.20 139.22 127.45
CA LYS A 60 -135.76 138.96 127.59
C LYS A 60 -135.48 137.50 127.92
N GLU A 61 -136.27 136.90 128.80
CA GLU A 61 -136.12 135.50 129.19
C GLU A 61 -136.40 134.56 128.01
N LYS A 62 -137.47 134.84 127.23
CA LYS A 62 -137.79 134.10 126.00
C LYS A 62 -136.67 134.16 124.95
N ILE A 63 -136.07 135.34 124.74
CA ILE A 63 -134.95 135.51 123.81
C ILE A 63 -133.74 134.71 124.26
N LYS A 64 -133.43 134.74 125.57
CA LYS A 64 -132.30 134.00 126.12
C LYS A 64 -132.48 132.49 125.94
N GLU A 65 -133.67 131.96 126.26
CA GLU A 65 -133.96 130.53 126.14
C GLU A 65 -133.84 130.02 124.69
N VAL A 66 -134.31 130.81 123.71
CA VAL A 66 -134.17 130.50 122.29
C VAL A 66 -132.72 130.59 121.84
N SER A 67 -132.00 131.62 122.27
CA SER A 67 -130.57 131.77 121.96
C SER A 67 -129.76 130.59 122.51
N ASP A 68 -129.98 130.19 123.76
CA ASP A 68 -129.27 129.07 124.38
C ASP A 68 -129.55 127.75 123.65
N LYS A 69 -130.80 127.50 123.22
CA LYS A 69 -131.16 126.32 122.40
C LYS A 69 -130.45 126.30 121.05
N PHE A 70 -130.48 127.40 120.30
CA PHE A 70 -129.76 127.50 119.02
C PHE A 70 -128.26 127.34 119.19
N THR A 71 -127.70 127.89 120.27
CA THR A 71 -126.26 127.77 120.55
C THR A 71 -125.90 126.31 120.85
N ALA A 72 -126.73 125.61 121.63
CA ALA A 72 -126.55 124.19 121.93
C ALA A 72 -126.64 123.31 120.67
N GLU A 73 -127.66 123.50 119.83
CA GLU A 73 -127.81 122.79 118.55
C GLU A 73 -126.61 123.04 117.62
N LEU A 74 -126.16 124.29 117.51
CA LEU A 74 -124.99 124.65 116.70
C LEU A 74 -123.70 123.99 117.22
N THR A 75 -123.54 123.87 118.54
CA THR A 75 -122.40 123.15 119.12
C THR A 75 -122.47 121.65 118.87
N GLN A 76 -123.66 121.05 118.93
CA GLN A 76 -123.87 119.64 118.67
C GLN A 76 -123.59 119.28 117.20
N ASP A 77 -124.07 120.08 116.25
CA ASP A 77 -123.82 119.88 114.83
C ASP A 77 -122.34 120.06 114.47
N ARG A 78 -121.66 121.02 115.09
CA ARG A 78 -120.20 121.17 114.94
C ARG A 78 -119.45 119.94 115.45
N GLN A 79 -119.85 119.40 116.59
CA GLN A 79 -119.26 118.18 117.13
C GLN A 79 -119.49 117.00 116.17
N ARG A 80 -120.73 116.80 115.69
CA ARG A 80 -121.06 115.73 114.74
C ARG A 80 -120.30 115.85 113.42
N CYS A 81 -120.13 117.07 112.90
CA CYS A 81 -119.29 117.31 111.71
C CYS A 81 -117.82 116.96 111.99
N GLY A 82 -117.31 117.28 113.17
CA GLY A 82 -115.95 116.93 113.60
C GLY A 82 -115.74 115.42 113.70
N ASP A 83 -116.67 114.71 114.33
CA ASP A 83 -116.61 113.25 114.47
C ASP A 83 -116.64 112.56 113.10
N LEU A 84 -117.57 112.95 112.21
CA LEU A 84 -117.64 112.42 110.84
C LEU A 84 -116.36 112.70 110.03
N GLN A 85 -115.71 113.83 110.25
CA GLN A 85 -114.44 114.15 109.60
C GLN A 85 -113.29 113.31 110.15
N SER A 86 -113.29 113.01 111.45
CA SER A 86 -112.35 112.07 112.07
C SER A 86 -112.54 110.67 111.51
N ASP A 87 -113.77 110.13 111.52
CA ASP A 87 -114.10 108.80 111.00
C ASP A 87 -113.69 108.66 109.53
N LYS A 88 -113.97 109.68 108.70
CA LYS A 88 -113.55 109.69 107.30
C LYS A 88 -112.02 109.63 107.17
N SER A 89 -111.31 110.43 107.96
CA SER A 89 -109.84 110.44 107.96
C SER A 89 -109.26 109.10 108.42
N GLU A 90 -109.84 108.48 109.44
CA GLU A 90 -109.45 107.15 109.93
C GLU A 90 -109.67 106.08 108.86
N MET A 91 -110.85 106.05 108.23
CA MET A 91 -111.15 105.11 107.14
C MET A 91 -110.24 105.32 105.92
N GLU A 92 -109.97 106.56 105.52
CA GLU A 92 -109.02 106.88 104.45
C GLU A 92 -107.61 106.38 104.78
N ASN A 93 -107.16 106.57 106.02
CA ASN A 93 -105.86 106.08 106.48
C ASN A 93 -105.79 104.55 106.50
N GLU A 94 -106.86 103.87 106.93
CA GLU A 94 -106.93 102.40 106.89
C GLU A 94 -106.89 101.87 105.46
N TYR A 95 -107.66 102.45 104.54
CA TYR A 95 -107.65 102.03 103.13
C TYR A 95 -106.29 102.30 102.49
N GLN A 96 -105.66 103.46 102.77
CA GLN A 96 -104.31 103.73 102.31
C GLN A 96 -103.30 102.71 102.86
N LYS A 97 -103.43 102.32 104.13
CA LYS A 97 -102.58 101.30 104.75
C LYS A 97 -102.76 99.94 104.05
N LYS A 98 -104.00 99.48 103.87
CA LYS A 98 -104.31 98.23 103.15
C LYS A 98 -103.77 98.24 101.72
N MET A 99 -103.92 99.35 101.01
CA MET A 99 -103.39 99.50 99.64
C MET A 99 -101.86 99.47 99.61
N ARG A 100 -101.18 100.09 100.59
CA ARG A 100 -99.72 100.03 100.72
C ARG A 100 -99.23 98.62 101.05
N GLU A 101 -99.92 97.91 101.94
CA GLU A 101 -99.60 96.53 102.31
C GLU A 101 -99.77 95.58 101.12
N MET A 102 -100.90 95.66 100.40
CA MET A 102 -101.13 94.91 99.15
C MET A 102 -100.04 95.20 98.10
N ALA A 103 -99.73 96.47 97.87
CA ALA A 103 -98.68 96.85 96.91
C ALA A 103 -97.28 96.40 97.37
N ALA A 104 -97.02 96.34 98.68
CA ALA A 104 -95.78 95.80 99.21
C ALA A 104 -95.72 94.27 99.04
N SER A 105 -96.80 93.54 99.34
CA SER A 105 -96.89 92.08 99.15
C SER A 105 -96.65 91.70 97.69
N HIS A 106 -97.38 92.31 96.74
CA HIS A 106 -97.19 92.02 95.32
C HIS A 106 -95.81 92.39 94.81
N ARG A 107 -95.20 93.47 95.31
CA ARG A 107 -93.81 93.80 94.97
C ARG A 107 -92.84 92.73 95.49
N SER A 108 -93.05 92.22 96.70
CA SER A 108 -92.24 91.12 97.25
C SER A 108 -92.41 89.85 96.42
N GLU A 109 -93.65 89.45 96.13
CA GLU A 109 -93.95 88.26 95.33
C GLU A 109 -93.33 88.32 93.94
N VAL A 110 -93.43 89.47 93.24
CA VAL A 110 -92.81 89.66 91.92
C VAL A 110 -91.29 89.64 92.02
N GLN A 111 -90.72 90.23 93.08
CA GLN A 111 -89.28 90.20 93.30
C GLN A 111 -88.78 88.78 93.60
N GLU A 112 -89.47 88.02 94.45
CA GLU A 112 -89.16 86.60 94.75
C GLU A 112 -89.31 85.71 93.51
N LEU A 113 -90.35 85.93 92.69
CA LEU A 113 -90.52 85.21 91.44
C LEU A 113 -89.37 85.52 90.47
N ARG A 114 -88.98 86.81 90.37
CA ARG A 114 -87.86 87.23 89.53
C ARG A 114 -86.54 86.63 90.01
N THR A 115 -86.24 86.67 91.30
CA THR A 115 -84.99 86.11 91.83
C THR A 115 -84.93 84.60 91.67
N THR A 116 -86.05 83.88 91.84
CA THR A 116 -86.10 82.43 91.61
C THR A 116 -85.91 82.05 90.14
N TYR A 117 -86.49 82.80 89.20
CA TYR A 117 -86.26 82.56 87.77
C TYR A 117 -84.85 82.98 87.33
N GLU A 118 -84.31 84.09 87.83
CA GLU A 118 -82.92 84.47 87.59
C GLU A 118 -81.96 83.38 88.12
N ALA A 119 -82.19 82.85 89.31
CA ALA A 119 -81.41 81.73 89.85
C ALA A 119 -81.50 80.45 89.00
N LYS A 120 -82.69 80.11 88.47
CA LYS A 120 -82.85 78.96 87.55
C LYS A 120 -82.09 79.17 86.24
N VAL A 121 -82.12 80.38 85.68
CA VAL A 121 -81.38 80.70 84.46
C VAL A 121 -79.87 80.62 84.69
N GLU A 122 -79.37 81.15 85.81
CA GLU A 122 -77.95 81.04 86.16
C GLU A 122 -77.54 79.58 86.43
N ALA A 123 -78.38 78.78 87.06
CA ALA A 123 -78.13 77.34 87.25
C ALA A 123 -78.05 76.58 85.90
N GLU A 124 -78.94 76.87 84.96
CA GLU A 124 -78.90 76.24 83.63
C GLU A 124 -77.70 76.74 82.80
N LYS A 125 -77.32 78.01 82.90
CA LYS A 125 -76.07 78.51 82.29
C LYS A 125 -74.85 77.80 82.86
N ALA A 126 -74.77 77.65 84.18
CA ALA A 126 -73.69 76.93 84.83
C ALA A 126 -73.65 75.46 84.41
N ARG A 127 -74.81 74.81 84.29
CA ARG A 127 -74.93 73.43 83.78
C ARG A 127 -74.47 73.31 82.32
N TYR A 128 -74.86 74.24 81.47
CA TYR A 128 -74.44 74.27 80.06
C TYR A 128 -72.92 74.47 79.95
N ALA A 129 -72.35 75.43 80.70
CA ALA A 129 -70.91 75.67 80.73
C ALA A 129 -70.13 74.43 81.22
N ALA A 130 -70.61 73.76 82.26
CA ALA A 130 -70.00 72.52 82.75
C ALA A 130 -70.08 71.39 81.71
N LEU A 131 -71.19 71.28 80.98
CA LEU A 131 -71.33 70.28 79.92
C LEU A 131 -70.41 70.59 78.72
N GLU A 132 -70.28 71.85 78.34
CA GLU A 132 -69.38 72.29 77.27
C GLU A 132 -67.91 72.04 77.63
N GLN A 133 -67.52 72.32 78.88
CA GLN A 133 -66.21 71.97 79.40
C GLN A 133 -65.99 70.46 79.38
N ALA A 134 -66.93 69.66 79.90
CA ALA A 134 -66.81 68.21 79.92
C ALA A 134 -66.69 67.62 78.50
N ARG A 135 -67.44 68.15 77.53
CA ARG A 135 -67.32 67.79 76.11
C ARG A 135 -65.95 68.16 75.56
N GLY A 136 -65.44 69.35 75.90
CA GLY A 136 -64.10 69.80 75.53
C GLY A 136 -63.02 68.85 76.04
N GLU A 137 -63.03 68.54 77.34
CA GLU A 137 -62.09 67.61 77.97
C GLU A 137 -62.19 66.19 77.39
N GLN A 138 -63.39 65.72 77.06
CA GLN A 138 -63.57 64.42 76.43
C GLN A 138 -63.00 64.40 75.01
N ASN A 139 -63.22 65.45 74.22
CA ASN A 139 -62.65 65.56 72.88
C ASN A 139 -61.12 65.62 72.92
N THR A 140 -60.53 66.39 73.84
CA THR A 140 -59.06 66.45 73.96
C THR A 140 -58.49 65.09 74.34
N ARG A 141 -59.13 64.35 75.26
CA ARG A 141 -58.70 62.98 75.60
C ARG A 141 -58.78 62.04 74.40
N PHE A 142 -59.87 62.09 73.63
CA PHE A 142 -60.00 61.27 72.43
C PHE A 142 -58.96 61.63 71.36
N GLU A 143 -58.67 62.91 71.17
CA GLU A 143 -57.64 63.38 70.23
C GLU A 143 -56.25 62.92 70.68
N GLU A 144 -55.94 63.01 71.97
CA GLU A 144 -54.68 62.53 72.56
C GLU A 144 -54.53 61.01 72.42
N GLU A 145 -55.55 60.22 72.78
CA GLU A 145 -55.53 58.76 72.64
C GLU A 145 -55.35 58.33 71.19
N ASN A 146 -56.06 59.00 70.26
CA ASN A 146 -55.97 58.69 68.84
C ASN A 146 -54.59 59.09 68.27
N HIS A 147 -54.04 60.24 68.68
CA HIS A 147 -52.69 60.65 68.30
C HIS A 147 -51.65 59.63 68.79
N LEU A 148 -51.71 59.23 70.06
CA LEU A 148 -50.79 58.24 70.63
C LEU A 148 -50.90 56.88 69.94
N LEU A 149 -52.11 56.46 69.57
CA LEU A 149 -52.33 55.22 68.85
C LEU A 149 -51.71 55.29 67.43
N VAL A 150 -51.96 56.37 66.69
CA VAL A 150 -51.39 56.59 65.36
C VAL A 150 -49.88 56.66 65.43
N GLU A 151 -49.33 57.39 66.40
CA GLU A 151 -47.89 57.56 66.60
C GLU A 151 -47.21 56.23 66.96
N SER A 152 -47.77 55.45 67.90
CA SER A 152 -47.18 54.15 68.25
C SER A 152 -47.28 53.15 67.08
N HIS A 153 -48.37 53.16 66.31
CA HIS A 153 -48.52 52.30 65.16
C HIS A 153 -47.57 52.70 64.01
N THR A 154 -47.39 53.99 63.76
CA THR A 154 -46.43 54.47 62.74
C THR A 154 -44.99 54.20 63.14
N GLN A 155 -44.63 54.35 64.42
CA GLN A 155 -43.32 53.95 64.94
C GLN A 155 -43.09 52.44 64.76
N PHE A 156 -44.04 51.60 65.16
CA PHE A 156 -43.95 50.15 64.99
C PHE A 156 -43.79 49.74 63.51
N LEU A 157 -44.55 50.36 62.60
CA LEU A 157 -44.41 50.11 61.17
C LEU A 157 -43.05 50.57 60.64
N ALA A 158 -42.54 51.72 61.09
CA ALA A 158 -41.22 52.19 60.70
C ALA A 158 -40.13 51.22 61.18
N GLU A 159 -40.16 50.80 62.45
CA GLU A 159 -39.21 49.83 63.01
C GLU A 159 -39.23 48.51 62.23
N MET A 160 -40.42 47.92 62.03
CA MET A 160 -40.58 46.70 61.24
C MET A 160 -40.06 46.86 59.80
N THR A 161 -40.31 48.01 59.16
CA THR A 161 -39.82 48.29 57.81
C THR A 161 -38.30 48.34 57.80
N THR A 162 -37.69 49.07 58.74
CA THR A 162 -36.22 49.15 58.85
C THR A 162 -35.57 47.80 59.13
N GLU A 163 -36.20 46.95 59.96
CA GLU A 163 -35.71 45.59 60.19
C GLU A 163 -35.73 44.74 58.93
N TYR A 164 -36.79 44.81 58.13
CA TYR A 164 -36.88 44.06 56.89
C TYR A 164 -35.93 44.60 55.82
N ASP A 165 -35.76 45.92 55.72
CA ASP A 165 -34.78 46.53 54.83
C ASP A 165 -33.37 46.05 55.19
N HIS A 166 -33.00 46.03 56.48
CA HIS A 166 -31.74 45.47 56.93
C HIS A 166 -31.57 43.98 56.60
N LYS A 167 -32.63 43.17 56.75
CA LYS A 167 -32.60 41.74 56.38
C LYS A 167 -32.40 41.56 54.87
N VAL A 168 -33.05 42.37 54.05
CA VAL A 168 -32.91 42.34 52.58
C VAL A 168 -31.49 42.73 52.15
N VAL A 169 -30.94 43.81 52.71
CA VAL A 169 -29.56 44.22 52.42
C VAL A 169 -28.57 43.12 52.80
N LYS A 170 -28.72 42.52 53.98
CA LYS A 170 -27.86 41.42 54.43
C LYS A 170 -27.95 40.19 53.52
N GLU A 171 -29.15 39.84 53.07
CA GLU A 171 -29.33 38.74 52.11
C GLU A 171 -28.66 39.05 50.77
N GLN A 172 -28.77 40.28 50.27
CA GLN A 172 -28.10 40.72 49.04
C GLN A 172 -26.57 40.67 49.17
N GLU A 173 -26.02 41.08 50.30
CA GLU A 173 -24.59 40.98 50.58
C GLU A 173 -24.10 39.52 50.58
N LEU A 174 -24.84 38.61 51.25
CA LEU A 174 -24.54 37.19 51.25
C LEU A 174 -24.61 36.61 49.83
N GLN A 175 -25.61 37.00 49.05
CA GLN A 175 -25.75 36.58 47.66
C GLN A 175 -24.58 37.04 46.80
N ALA A 176 -24.11 38.28 46.99
CA ALA A 176 -22.95 38.82 46.29
C ALA A 176 -21.65 38.08 46.67
N ILE A 177 -21.47 37.73 47.95
CA ILE A 177 -20.33 36.93 48.41
C ILE A 177 -20.37 35.53 47.78
N CYS A 178 -21.52 34.86 47.81
CA CYS A 178 -21.69 33.55 47.18
C CYS A 178 -21.46 33.60 45.66
N ALA A 179 -21.92 34.65 44.98
CA ALA A 179 -21.69 34.83 43.55
C ALA A 179 -20.20 34.97 43.22
N ARG A 180 -19.46 35.81 43.97
CA ARG A 180 -18.00 35.95 43.80
C ARG A 180 -17.26 34.65 44.07
N ALA A 181 -17.58 33.96 45.16
CA ALA A 181 -16.97 32.68 45.49
C ALA A 181 -17.24 31.64 44.39
N LYS A 182 -18.45 31.63 43.80
CA LYS A 182 -18.78 30.77 42.66
C LYS A 182 -17.93 31.11 41.42
N GLU A 183 -17.78 32.39 41.09
CA GLU A 183 -16.96 32.83 39.96
C GLU A 183 -15.48 32.44 40.14
N GLU A 184 -14.92 32.64 41.32
CA GLU A 184 -13.55 32.20 41.66
C GLU A 184 -13.40 30.68 41.54
N LEU A 185 -14.38 29.91 42.03
CA LEU A 185 -14.36 28.45 41.96
C LEU A 185 -14.48 27.94 40.51
N VAL A 186 -15.29 28.61 39.67
CA VAL A 186 -15.37 28.31 38.24
C VAL A 186 -14.05 28.62 37.54
N ALA A 187 -13.48 29.81 37.76
CA ALA A 187 -12.22 30.22 37.14
C ALA A 187 -11.05 29.29 37.51
N THR A 188 -10.95 28.90 38.78
CA THR A 188 -9.92 27.95 39.25
C THR A 188 -10.13 26.56 38.66
N ASN A 189 -11.37 26.07 38.56
CA ASN A 189 -11.67 24.77 37.96
C ASN A 189 -11.36 24.76 36.45
N GLU A 190 -11.69 25.82 35.73
CA GLU A 190 -11.32 25.95 34.31
C GLU A 190 -9.80 26.01 34.10
N ALA A 191 -9.08 26.74 34.96
CA ALA A 191 -7.62 26.78 34.92
C ALA A 191 -7.00 25.40 35.17
N LEU A 192 -7.51 24.66 36.18
CA LEU A 192 -7.07 23.29 36.48
C LEU A 192 -7.37 22.33 35.33
N LYS A 193 -8.55 22.45 34.69
CA LYS A 193 -8.88 21.64 33.51
C LYS A 193 -7.93 21.88 32.36
N ARG A 194 -7.65 23.15 32.02
CA ARG A 194 -6.68 23.48 30.96
C ARG A 194 -5.29 22.92 31.26
N ALA A 195 -4.80 23.07 32.49
CA ALA A 195 -3.50 22.52 32.87
C ALA A 195 -3.46 20.98 32.74
N LEU A 196 -4.52 20.28 33.16
CA LEU A 196 -4.62 18.83 33.02
C LEU A 196 -4.71 18.38 31.54
N GLU A 197 -5.42 19.13 30.71
CA GLU A 197 -5.51 18.88 29.26
C GLU A 197 -4.15 19.07 28.59
N GLU A 198 -3.43 20.16 28.91
CA GLU A 198 -2.08 20.43 28.40
C GLU A 198 -1.09 19.35 28.83
N ASP A 199 -1.08 18.94 30.10
CA ASP A 199 -0.23 17.85 30.59
C ASP A 199 -0.52 16.51 29.88
N ALA A 200 -1.80 16.20 29.66
CA ALA A 200 -2.20 14.99 28.95
C ALA A 200 -1.81 15.03 27.45
N GLU A 201 -1.92 16.19 26.80
CA GLU A 201 -1.45 16.38 25.42
C GLU A 201 0.07 16.19 25.31
N LEU A 202 0.84 16.73 26.25
CA LEU A 202 2.28 16.54 26.32
C LEU A 202 2.64 15.05 26.51
N GLU A 203 1.99 14.35 27.45
CA GLU A 203 2.22 12.91 27.67
C GLU A 203 1.92 12.09 26.41
N VAL A 204 0.84 12.42 25.70
CA VAL A 204 0.47 11.77 24.44
C VAL A 204 1.54 12.00 23.37
N GLU A 205 2.05 13.22 23.21
CA GLU A 205 3.12 13.51 22.25
C GLU A 205 4.46 12.85 22.63
N GLU A 206 4.82 12.80 23.93
CA GLU A 206 5.98 12.05 24.41
C GLU A 206 5.85 10.55 24.11
N LEU A 207 4.66 9.97 24.33
CA LEU A 207 4.42 8.57 23.99
C LEU A 207 4.48 8.33 22.49
N LYS A 208 3.86 9.20 21.67
CA LYS A 208 3.93 9.11 20.20
C LYS A 208 5.37 9.14 19.72
N THR A 209 6.14 10.16 20.10
CA THR A 209 7.54 10.31 19.70
C THR A 209 8.38 9.11 20.11
N LYS A 210 8.19 8.59 21.33
CA LYS A 210 8.87 7.38 21.82
C LYS A 210 8.54 6.14 20.98
N TYR A 211 7.27 5.94 20.60
CA TYR A 211 6.87 4.80 19.79
C TYR A 211 7.22 4.95 18.31
N GLU A 212 7.23 6.17 17.77
CA GLU A 212 7.72 6.46 16.42
C GLU A 212 9.22 6.17 16.30
N LEU A 213 10.01 6.58 17.30
CA LEU A 213 11.43 6.23 17.40
C LEU A 213 11.63 4.71 17.43
N LYS A 214 10.93 4.00 18.33
CA LYS A 214 10.99 2.53 18.39
C LYS A 214 10.60 1.88 17.05
N LEU A 215 9.56 2.40 16.39
CA LEU A 215 9.12 1.87 15.10
C LEU A 215 10.17 2.13 14.01
N ALA A 216 10.83 3.29 14.02
CA ALA A 216 11.92 3.60 13.11
C ALA A 216 13.13 2.67 13.33
N ASP A 217 13.54 2.46 14.59
CA ASP A 217 14.62 1.55 14.95
C ASP A 217 14.33 0.11 14.51
N GLU A 218 13.11 -0.39 14.76
CA GLU A 218 12.68 -1.72 14.33
C GLU A 218 12.62 -1.85 12.80
N ARG A 219 12.21 -0.79 12.09
CA ARG A 219 12.23 -0.75 10.62
C ARG A 219 13.66 -0.80 10.09
N GLU A 220 14.58 -0.04 10.68
CA GLU A 220 16.00 -0.05 10.31
C GLU A 220 16.62 -1.43 10.57
N ALA A 221 16.38 -2.00 11.76
CA ALA A 221 16.82 -3.35 12.11
C ALA A 221 16.28 -4.40 11.13
N THR A 222 14.99 -4.33 10.79
CA THR A 222 14.36 -5.21 9.80
C THR A 222 14.99 -5.06 8.41
N LEU A 223 15.29 -3.81 7.99
CA LEU A 223 15.90 -3.53 6.70
C LEU A 223 17.35 -4.03 6.64
N ARG A 224 18.11 -3.85 7.72
CA ARG A 224 19.45 -4.42 7.89
C ARG A 224 19.42 -5.94 7.84
N LEU A 225 18.55 -6.59 8.60
CA LEU A 225 18.38 -8.05 8.58
C LEU A 225 17.94 -8.56 7.19
N LYS A 226 17.07 -7.84 6.47
CA LYS A 226 16.73 -8.16 5.08
C LYS A 226 17.94 -8.04 4.15
N GLY A 227 18.78 -7.01 4.34
CA GLY A 227 20.03 -6.84 3.62
C GLY A 227 21.01 -7.99 3.88
N GLU A 228 21.25 -8.31 5.15
CA GLU A 228 22.09 -9.43 5.58
C GLU A 228 21.56 -10.77 5.07
N ASN A 229 20.25 -11.01 5.13
CA ASN A 229 19.61 -12.21 4.61
C ASN A 229 19.71 -12.29 3.07
N GLY A 230 19.56 -11.15 2.37
CA GLY A 230 19.80 -11.07 0.93
C GLY A 230 21.25 -11.42 0.55
N ILE A 231 22.23 -10.91 1.32
CA ILE A 231 23.64 -11.25 1.16
C ILE A 231 23.87 -12.74 1.46
N MET A 232 23.27 -13.27 2.54
CA MET A 232 23.41 -14.68 2.90
C MET A 232 22.78 -15.60 1.85
N LYS A 233 21.63 -15.24 1.26
CA LYS A 233 21.05 -15.98 0.12
C LYS A 233 21.98 -16.01 -1.08
N LYS A 234 22.62 -14.88 -1.42
CA LYS A 234 23.62 -14.82 -2.51
C LYS A 234 24.83 -15.69 -2.18
N LYS A 235 25.37 -15.60 -0.97
CA LYS A 235 26.48 -16.45 -0.50
C LYS A 235 26.11 -17.93 -0.53
N PHE A 236 24.91 -18.29 -0.07
CA PHE A 236 24.42 -19.65 -0.09
C PHE A 236 24.26 -20.17 -1.51
N SER A 237 23.67 -19.37 -2.42
CA SER A 237 23.53 -19.74 -3.83
C SER A 237 24.88 -19.88 -4.53
N ALA A 238 25.84 -19.01 -4.22
CA ALA A 238 27.21 -19.11 -4.73
C ALA A 238 27.90 -20.39 -4.22
N LEU A 239 27.85 -20.66 -2.91
CA LEU A 239 28.38 -21.90 -2.33
C LEU A 239 27.69 -23.13 -2.90
N GLN A 240 26.38 -23.09 -3.14
CA GLN A 240 25.63 -24.19 -3.73
C GLN A 240 26.07 -24.44 -5.18
N LYS A 241 26.30 -23.37 -5.95
CA LYS A 241 26.89 -23.47 -7.29
C LYS A 241 28.31 -24.03 -7.23
N ASP A 242 29.16 -23.54 -6.33
CA ASP A 242 30.52 -24.06 -6.16
C ASP A 242 30.50 -25.56 -5.79
N ILE A 243 29.55 -25.99 -4.95
CA ILE A 243 29.34 -27.41 -4.63
C ILE A 243 28.89 -28.20 -5.86
N GLU A 244 28.01 -27.65 -6.71
CA GLU A 244 27.58 -28.28 -7.96
C GLU A 244 28.74 -28.39 -8.96
N ASP A 245 29.51 -27.32 -9.15
CA ASP A 245 30.70 -27.26 -10.00
C ASP A 245 31.75 -28.28 -9.50
N GLN A 246 32.02 -28.33 -8.20
CA GLN A 246 32.91 -29.34 -7.60
C GLN A 246 32.39 -30.77 -7.78
N ARG A 247 31.07 -30.98 -7.67
CA ARG A 247 30.47 -32.30 -7.93
C ARG A 247 30.61 -32.70 -9.39
N GLU A 248 30.50 -31.77 -10.33
CA GLU A 248 30.79 -32.02 -11.75
C GLU A 248 32.26 -32.34 -12.00
N GLU A 249 33.17 -31.61 -11.36
CA GLU A 249 34.60 -31.88 -11.44
C GLU A 249 34.94 -33.27 -10.89
N ILE A 250 34.37 -33.64 -9.73
CA ILE A 250 34.51 -34.99 -9.17
C ILE A 250 33.99 -36.05 -10.15
N ARG A 251 32.80 -35.85 -10.74
CA ARG A 251 32.26 -36.78 -11.75
C ARG A 251 33.17 -36.92 -12.97
N SER A 252 33.70 -35.81 -13.49
CA SER A 252 34.64 -35.83 -14.62
C SER A 252 35.93 -36.56 -14.27
N LEU A 253 36.47 -36.36 -13.06
CA LEU A 253 37.64 -37.06 -12.58
C LEU A 253 37.38 -38.56 -12.36
N GLU A 254 36.20 -38.93 -11.86
CA GLU A 254 35.78 -40.33 -11.73
C GLU A 254 35.65 -41.02 -13.10
N GLU A 255 35.10 -40.34 -14.11
CA GLU A 255 35.03 -40.84 -15.48
C GLU A 255 36.42 -41.03 -16.09
N LYS A 256 37.30 -40.03 -15.98
CA LYS A 256 38.72 -40.16 -16.38
C LYS A 256 39.41 -41.29 -15.63
N GLY A 257 39.10 -41.46 -14.35
CA GLY A 257 39.61 -42.57 -13.53
C GLY A 257 39.17 -43.93 -14.07
N LYS A 258 37.91 -44.07 -14.48
CA LYS A 258 37.38 -45.29 -15.12
C LYS A 258 38.06 -45.54 -16.46
N GLU A 259 38.15 -44.54 -17.33
CA GLU A 259 38.85 -44.64 -18.63
C GLU A 259 40.31 -45.08 -18.46
N LEU A 260 41.04 -44.45 -17.53
CA LEU A 260 42.42 -44.84 -17.23
C LEU A 260 42.50 -46.28 -16.70
N THR A 261 41.56 -46.70 -15.86
CA THR A 261 41.51 -48.07 -15.34
C THR A 261 41.22 -49.08 -16.46
N GLU A 262 40.33 -48.76 -17.40
CA GLU A 262 40.08 -49.59 -18.59
C GLU A 262 41.30 -49.66 -19.51
N ASN A 263 41.99 -48.52 -19.72
CA ASN A 263 43.23 -48.47 -20.48
C ASN A 263 44.33 -49.32 -19.82
N ILE A 264 44.49 -49.23 -18.49
CA ILE A 264 45.41 -50.08 -17.74
C ILE A 264 45.05 -51.56 -17.95
N ARG A 265 43.77 -51.93 -17.84
CA ARG A 265 43.32 -53.31 -18.04
C ARG A 265 43.57 -53.81 -19.47
N GLY A 266 43.41 -52.94 -20.46
CA GLY A 266 43.74 -53.21 -21.87
C GLY A 266 45.24 -53.49 -22.03
N LEU A 267 46.09 -52.59 -21.52
CA LEU A 267 47.54 -52.74 -21.55
C LEU A 267 48.02 -53.98 -20.78
N GLU A 268 47.40 -54.31 -19.65
CA GLU A 268 47.70 -55.54 -18.90
C GLU A 268 47.38 -56.80 -19.72
N LYS A 269 46.28 -56.79 -20.48
CA LYS A 269 45.92 -57.89 -21.39
C LYS A 269 46.91 -58.00 -22.54
N ASP A 270 47.36 -56.88 -23.10
CA ASP A 270 48.38 -56.87 -24.15
C ASP A 270 49.72 -57.38 -23.63
N ILE A 271 50.12 -56.98 -22.42
CA ILE A 271 51.30 -57.53 -21.73
C ILE A 271 51.17 -59.04 -21.53
N GLN A 272 50.00 -59.54 -21.12
CA GLN A 272 49.77 -60.99 -21.03
C GLN A 272 49.86 -61.67 -22.40
N GLY A 273 49.32 -61.05 -23.44
CA GLY A 273 49.43 -61.52 -24.83
C GLY A 273 50.88 -61.63 -25.29
N HIS A 274 51.66 -60.56 -25.14
CA HIS A 274 53.09 -60.55 -25.46
C HIS A 274 53.88 -61.54 -24.62
N LYS A 275 53.58 -61.71 -23.32
CA LYS A 275 54.21 -62.75 -22.50
C LYS A 275 53.93 -64.15 -23.03
N LYS A 276 52.72 -64.41 -23.53
CA LYS A 276 52.37 -65.69 -24.15
C LYS A 276 53.13 -65.89 -25.47
N GLU A 277 53.18 -64.86 -26.31
CA GLU A 277 53.92 -64.90 -27.57
C GLU A 277 55.43 -65.13 -27.34
N ILE A 278 56.01 -64.49 -26.32
CA ILE A 278 57.40 -64.72 -25.91
C ILE A 278 57.60 -66.18 -25.51
N ARG A 279 56.72 -66.77 -24.69
CA ARG A 279 56.81 -68.20 -24.33
C ARG A 279 56.73 -69.13 -25.54
N GLU A 280 55.81 -68.87 -26.47
CA GLU A 280 55.68 -69.66 -27.70
C GLU A 280 56.93 -69.54 -28.59
N ARG A 281 57.53 -68.34 -28.66
CA ARG A 281 58.82 -68.12 -29.34
C ARG A 281 59.99 -68.82 -28.62
N GLU A 282 60.04 -68.77 -27.29
CA GLU A 282 61.05 -69.47 -26.48
C GLU A 282 60.97 -70.99 -26.69
N GLU A 283 59.76 -71.56 -26.72
CA GLU A 283 59.54 -72.98 -27.03
C GLU A 283 60.02 -73.32 -28.45
N THR A 284 59.68 -72.47 -29.43
CA THR A 284 60.17 -72.62 -30.81
C THR A 284 61.70 -72.52 -30.91
N ILE A 285 62.32 -71.61 -30.14
CA ILE A 285 63.77 -71.48 -30.05
C ILE A 285 64.36 -72.76 -29.44
N GLN A 286 63.79 -73.26 -28.34
CA GLN A 286 64.25 -74.46 -27.68
C GLN A 286 64.18 -75.69 -28.60
N ASP A 287 63.13 -75.82 -29.40
CA ASP A 287 63.02 -76.89 -30.40
C ASP A 287 64.04 -76.74 -31.52
N LYS A 288 64.31 -75.51 -31.98
CA LYS A 288 65.39 -75.23 -32.94
C LYS A 288 66.77 -75.51 -32.35
N GLU A 289 67.00 -75.20 -31.08
CA GLU A 289 68.25 -75.50 -30.38
C GLU A 289 68.48 -77.01 -30.24
N LYS A 290 67.44 -77.78 -29.89
CA LYS A 290 67.49 -79.26 -29.92
C LYS A 290 67.83 -79.77 -31.32
N ARG A 291 67.18 -79.23 -32.36
CA ARG A 291 67.47 -79.58 -33.75
C ARG A 291 68.92 -79.27 -34.14
N ILE A 292 69.44 -78.14 -33.70
CA ILE A 292 70.85 -77.75 -33.91
C ILE A 292 71.79 -78.72 -33.16
N TYR A 293 71.45 -79.11 -31.93
CA TYR A 293 72.22 -80.08 -31.15
C TYR A 293 72.30 -81.43 -31.87
N ASP A 294 71.18 -81.96 -32.36
CA ASP A 294 71.12 -83.20 -33.11
C ASP A 294 71.92 -83.12 -34.42
N LEU A 295 71.81 -82.00 -35.14
CA LEU A 295 72.60 -81.74 -36.35
C LEU A 295 74.09 -81.62 -36.04
N LYS A 296 74.48 -80.98 -34.94
CA LYS A 296 75.89 -80.94 -34.47
C LYS A 296 76.42 -82.33 -34.19
N LYS A 297 75.63 -83.19 -33.54
CA LYS A 297 76.01 -84.59 -33.26
C LYS A 297 76.19 -85.39 -34.56
N LYS A 298 75.25 -85.27 -35.51
CA LYS A 298 75.39 -85.83 -36.86
C LYS A 298 76.60 -85.27 -37.61
N ASN A 299 76.90 -83.99 -37.45
CA ASN A 299 78.06 -83.37 -38.09
C ASN A 299 79.38 -83.89 -37.49
N GLN A 300 79.45 -84.12 -36.17
CA GLN A 300 80.59 -84.80 -35.55
C GLN A 300 80.74 -86.26 -36.02
N GLU A 301 79.64 -86.97 -36.25
CA GLU A 301 79.68 -88.30 -36.89
C GLU A 301 80.21 -88.22 -38.32
N LEU A 302 79.76 -87.22 -39.11
CA LEU A 302 80.28 -86.96 -40.45
C LEU A 302 81.76 -86.54 -40.44
N GLU A 303 82.25 -85.82 -39.43
CA GLU A 303 83.68 -85.55 -39.26
C GLU A 303 84.49 -86.82 -38.99
N LYS A 304 83.94 -87.78 -38.22
CA LYS A 304 84.57 -89.10 -38.04
C LYS A 304 84.59 -89.89 -39.34
N PHE A 305 83.50 -89.86 -40.11
CA PHE A 305 83.47 -90.45 -41.46
C PHE A 305 84.46 -89.77 -42.40
N LYS A 306 84.58 -88.44 -42.34
CA LYS A 306 85.57 -87.66 -43.09
C LYS A 306 86.99 -88.11 -42.75
N PHE A 307 87.32 -88.35 -41.49
CA PHE A 307 88.64 -88.86 -41.09
C PHE A 307 88.95 -90.25 -41.67
N VAL A 308 87.97 -91.17 -41.62
CA VAL A 308 88.12 -92.52 -42.18
C VAL A 308 88.26 -92.47 -43.71
N LEU A 309 87.45 -91.61 -44.37
CA LEU A 309 87.52 -91.40 -45.81
C LEU A 309 88.81 -90.69 -46.23
N ASP A 310 89.31 -89.71 -45.48
CA ASP A 310 90.58 -89.02 -45.75
C ASP A 310 91.77 -89.99 -45.60
N TYR A 311 91.73 -90.93 -44.64
CA TYR A 311 92.72 -92.00 -44.56
C TYR A 311 92.63 -92.95 -45.75
N LYS A 312 91.43 -93.33 -46.19
CA LYS A 312 91.22 -94.17 -47.38
C LYS A 312 91.63 -93.45 -48.68
N ILE A 313 91.40 -92.14 -48.78
CA ILE A 313 91.85 -91.28 -49.88
C ILE A 313 93.38 -91.19 -49.88
N LYS A 314 94.04 -91.04 -48.73
CA LYS A 314 95.52 -91.05 -48.65
C LYS A 314 96.12 -92.38 -49.09
N GLU A 315 95.54 -93.52 -48.68
CA GLU A 315 96.02 -94.84 -49.12
C GLU A 315 95.81 -95.05 -50.63
N LEU A 316 94.65 -94.64 -51.17
CA LEU A 316 94.39 -94.72 -52.61
C LEU A 316 95.26 -93.75 -53.42
N LYS A 317 95.53 -92.54 -52.93
CA LYS A 317 96.46 -91.60 -53.57
C LYS A 317 97.89 -92.16 -53.63
N ARG A 318 98.36 -92.84 -52.59
CA ARG A 318 99.69 -93.52 -52.59
C ARG A 318 99.78 -94.69 -53.59
N GLN A 319 98.65 -95.30 -53.96
CA GLN A 319 98.58 -96.32 -55.02
C GLN A 319 98.39 -95.72 -56.43
N ILE A 320 97.79 -94.53 -56.53
CA ILE A 320 97.58 -93.81 -57.78
C ILE A 320 98.86 -93.09 -58.24
N GLU A 321 99.65 -92.54 -57.33
CA GLU A 321 100.88 -91.78 -57.65
C GLU A 321 101.89 -92.54 -58.55
N PRO A 322 102.23 -93.82 -58.31
CA PRO A 322 103.08 -94.57 -59.25
C PRO A 322 102.40 -94.88 -60.59
N ARG A 323 101.07 -95.02 -60.61
CA ARG A 323 100.30 -95.20 -61.86
C ARG A 323 100.15 -93.90 -62.65
N GLU A 324 100.05 -92.75 -62.00
CA GLU A 324 100.05 -91.43 -62.65
C GLU A 324 101.42 -91.10 -63.24
N GLN A 325 102.51 -91.49 -62.58
CA GLN A 325 103.86 -91.34 -63.14
C GLN A 325 104.08 -92.27 -64.34
N GLU A 326 103.66 -93.53 -64.29
CA GLU A 326 103.67 -94.43 -65.47
C GLU A 326 102.80 -93.89 -66.61
N ILE A 327 101.64 -93.30 -66.31
CA ILE A 327 100.78 -92.66 -67.32
C ILE A 327 101.42 -91.38 -67.87
N ALA A 328 102.16 -90.61 -67.09
CA ALA A 328 102.90 -89.45 -67.56
C ALA A 328 104.05 -89.86 -68.48
N ASP A 329 104.80 -90.92 -68.14
CA ASP A 329 105.87 -91.45 -68.99
C ASP A 329 105.28 -92.04 -70.29
N MET A 330 104.17 -92.79 -70.21
CA MET A 330 103.45 -93.26 -71.39
C MET A 330 102.87 -92.12 -72.22
N LYS A 331 102.39 -91.02 -71.62
CA LYS A 331 101.95 -89.83 -72.36
C LYS A 331 103.09 -89.14 -73.09
N THR A 332 104.26 -89.09 -72.49
CA THR A 332 105.45 -88.49 -73.13
C THR A 332 105.92 -89.37 -74.29
N GLN A 333 105.90 -90.70 -74.13
CA GLN A 333 106.10 -91.64 -75.25
C GLN A 333 105.04 -91.49 -76.35
N ILE A 334 103.78 -91.26 -75.99
CA ILE A 334 102.71 -91.02 -76.97
C ILE A 334 102.92 -89.68 -77.69
N GLU A 335 103.35 -88.61 -77.01
CA GLU A 335 103.64 -87.32 -77.64
C GLU A 335 104.86 -87.40 -78.58
N GLU A 336 105.90 -88.16 -78.23
CA GLU A 336 107.03 -88.43 -79.13
C GLU A 336 106.61 -89.30 -80.33
N MET A 337 105.77 -90.32 -80.10
CA MET A 337 105.24 -91.17 -81.16
C MET A 337 104.21 -90.45 -82.05
N ASP A 338 103.45 -89.50 -81.51
CA ASP A 338 102.53 -88.64 -82.26
C ASP A 338 103.30 -87.60 -83.09
N ALA A 339 104.42 -87.06 -82.59
CA ALA A 339 105.31 -86.22 -83.38
C ALA A 339 105.95 -87.00 -84.55
N GLU A 340 106.37 -88.25 -84.33
CA GLU A 340 106.81 -89.13 -85.40
C GLU A 340 105.66 -89.46 -86.37
N LEU A 341 104.46 -89.78 -85.87
CA LEU A 341 103.28 -90.02 -86.70
C LEU A 341 102.89 -88.79 -87.53
N GLU A 342 103.01 -87.58 -87.00
CA GLU A 342 102.74 -86.35 -87.73
C GLU A 342 103.79 -86.10 -88.84
N GLN A 343 105.04 -86.50 -88.60
CA GLN A 343 106.09 -86.52 -89.61
C GLN A 343 105.82 -87.58 -90.69
N TYR A 344 105.36 -88.77 -90.30
CA TYR A 344 104.88 -89.81 -91.23
C TYR A 344 103.62 -89.39 -91.98
N HIS A 345 102.71 -88.62 -91.39
CA HIS A 345 101.52 -88.11 -92.07
C HIS A 345 101.86 -87.03 -93.08
N LYS A 346 102.83 -86.14 -92.81
CA LYS A 346 103.35 -85.20 -93.81
C LYS A 346 104.09 -85.92 -94.93
N SER A 347 104.86 -86.95 -94.62
CA SER A 347 105.54 -87.79 -95.62
C SER A 347 104.54 -88.61 -96.45
N ASN A 348 103.53 -89.22 -95.81
CA ASN A 348 102.46 -89.95 -96.48
C ASN A 348 101.55 -89.03 -97.30
N ALA A 349 101.26 -87.81 -96.87
CA ALA A 349 100.54 -86.84 -97.69
C ALA A 349 101.33 -86.45 -98.94
N ALA A 350 102.66 -86.31 -98.84
CA ALA A 350 103.53 -86.08 -99.99
C ALA A 350 103.62 -87.32 -100.90
N LEU A 351 103.68 -88.52 -100.32
CA LEU A 351 103.66 -89.79 -101.06
C LEU A 351 102.29 -90.06 -101.69
N ASP A 352 101.18 -89.69 -101.06
CA ASP A 352 99.82 -89.82 -101.60
C ASP A 352 99.57 -88.86 -102.75
N LEU A 353 100.14 -87.65 -102.70
CA LEU A 353 100.19 -86.74 -103.85
C LEU A 353 100.98 -87.37 -105.01
N MET A 354 102.13 -87.98 -104.72
CA MET A 354 102.95 -88.66 -105.72
C MET A 354 102.31 -89.95 -106.26
N ILE A 355 101.59 -90.69 -105.41
CA ILE A 355 100.76 -91.84 -105.79
C ILE A 355 99.58 -91.36 -106.63
N GLY A 356 98.98 -90.21 -106.34
CA GLY A 356 97.94 -89.58 -107.14
C GLY A 356 98.43 -89.23 -108.54
N GLU A 357 99.60 -88.60 -108.65
CA GLU A 357 100.26 -88.33 -109.94
C GLU A 357 100.59 -89.62 -110.70
N LEU A 358 101.13 -90.64 -110.02
CA LEU A 358 101.44 -91.93 -110.63
C LEU A 358 100.18 -92.71 -111.02
N ARG A 359 99.08 -92.62 -110.26
CA ARG A 359 97.78 -93.22 -110.61
C ARG A 359 97.15 -92.54 -111.81
N LEU A 360 97.21 -91.22 -111.91
CA LEU A 360 96.80 -90.50 -113.12
C LEU A 360 97.63 -90.93 -114.34
N LYS A 361 98.94 -91.13 -114.14
CA LYS A 361 99.84 -91.65 -115.17
C LYS A 361 99.53 -93.11 -115.54
N MET A 362 99.19 -93.93 -114.55
CA MET A 362 98.77 -95.32 -114.71
C MET A 362 97.43 -95.41 -115.43
N ASP A 363 96.46 -94.55 -115.12
CA ASP A 363 95.17 -94.49 -115.82
C ASP A 363 95.34 -94.01 -117.27
N GLY A 364 96.27 -93.08 -117.51
CA GLY A 364 96.68 -92.70 -118.86
C GLY A 364 97.24 -93.90 -119.63
N MET A 365 98.21 -94.62 -119.04
CA MET A 365 98.78 -95.82 -119.67
C MET A 365 97.78 -96.98 -119.76
N GLN A 366 96.85 -97.12 -118.82
CA GLN A 366 95.81 -98.15 -118.84
C GLN A 366 94.80 -97.87 -119.94
N LYS A 367 94.49 -96.60 -120.23
CA LYS A 367 93.70 -96.22 -121.40
C LYS A 367 94.41 -96.57 -122.70
N GLU A 368 95.72 -96.34 -122.80
CA GLU A 368 96.53 -96.80 -123.94
C GLU A 368 96.58 -98.33 -124.04
N LEU A 369 96.72 -99.03 -122.92
CA LEU A 369 96.71 -100.50 -122.87
C LEU A 369 95.35 -101.06 -123.30
N ASN A 370 94.25 -100.43 -122.90
CA ASN A 370 92.91 -100.83 -123.31
C ASN A 370 92.68 -100.57 -124.81
N LEU A 371 93.27 -99.50 -125.35
CA LEU A 371 93.27 -99.23 -126.80
C LEU A 371 94.03 -100.34 -127.57
N GLN A 372 95.20 -100.74 -127.06
CA GLN A 372 95.99 -101.86 -127.60
C GLN A 372 95.26 -103.21 -127.45
N ALA A 373 94.62 -103.46 -126.29
CA ALA A 373 93.85 -104.67 -126.04
C ALA A 373 92.62 -104.78 -126.97
N ALA A 374 91.98 -103.66 -127.29
CA ALA A 374 90.90 -103.60 -128.28
C ALA A 374 91.41 -103.96 -129.69
N GLN A 375 92.61 -103.52 -130.08
CA GLN A 375 93.25 -103.95 -131.33
C GLN A 375 93.57 -105.45 -131.35
N VAL A 376 94.05 -106.01 -130.23
CA VAL A 376 94.31 -107.46 -130.10
C VAL A 376 93.01 -108.28 -130.13
N ALA A 377 91.93 -107.78 -129.54
CA ALA A 377 90.63 -108.44 -129.59
C ALA A 377 90.05 -108.48 -131.02
N LEU A 378 90.20 -107.38 -131.77
CA LEU A 378 89.82 -107.33 -133.19
C LEU A 378 90.63 -108.35 -134.02
N GLY A 379 91.94 -108.45 -133.77
CA GLY A 379 92.82 -109.44 -134.40
C GLY A 379 92.46 -110.88 -134.04
N LYS A 380 92.10 -111.17 -132.78
CA LYS A 380 91.69 -112.53 -132.36
C LYS A 380 90.35 -112.97 -132.94
N ALA A 381 89.41 -112.04 -133.15
CA ALA A 381 88.16 -112.34 -133.84
C ALA A 381 88.42 -112.75 -135.30
N LEU A 382 89.35 -112.05 -135.97
CA LEU A 382 89.79 -112.40 -137.32
C LEU A 382 90.46 -113.79 -137.37
N VAL A 383 91.29 -114.11 -136.37
CA VAL A 383 91.92 -115.44 -136.22
C VAL A 383 90.88 -116.57 -136.04
N ARG A 384 89.81 -116.36 -135.26
CA ARG A 384 88.77 -117.39 -135.08
C ARG A 384 87.94 -117.63 -136.34
N GLN A 385 87.66 -116.58 -137.11
CA GLN A 385 86.87 -116.70 -138.33
C GLN A 385 87.65 -117.44 -139.42
N VAL A 386 88.95 -117.14 -139.57
CA VAL A 386 89.85 -117.89 -140.46
C VAL A 386 90.00 -119.34 -140.01
N GLN A 387 90.14 -119.63 -138.71
CA GLN A 387 90.21 -121.01 -138.20
C GLN A 387 88.96 -121.84 -138.49
N THR A 388 87.77 -121.25 -138.37
CA THR A 388 86.50 -121.95 -138.61
C THR A 388 86.35 -122.32 -140.08
N ASP A 389 86.70 -121.38 -140.98
CA ASP A 389 86.66 -121.61 -142.42
C ASP A 389 87.78 -122.58 -142.89
N LEU A 390 88.91 -122.65 -142.17
CA LEU A 390 89.99 -123.64 -142.38
C LEU A 390 89.61 -125.05 -141.87
N LEU A 391 88.87 -125.16 -140.77
CA LEU A 391 88.36 -126.44 -140.26
C LEU A 391 87.30 -127.04 -141.21
N GLY A 392 86.50 -126.19 -141.85
CA GLY A 392 85.59 -126.61 -142.93
C GLY A 392 86.34 -127.15 -144.15
N CYS A 393 87.51 -126.61 -144.47
CA CYS A 393 88.40 -127.17 -145.50
C CYS A 393 89.03 -128.51 -145.06
N ALA A 394 89.32 -128.69 -143.76
CA ALA A 394 89.92 -129.91 -143.24
C ALA A 394 88.99 -131.14 -143.29
N GLN A 395 87.66 -130.96 -143.30
CA GLN A 395 86.68 -132.06 -143.40
C GLN A 395 86.57 -132.68 -144.80
N LEU A 396 87.25 -132.13 -145.81
CA LEU A 396 87.18 -132.56 -147.22
C LEU A 396 88.43 -133.32 -147.69
N LEU A 397 89.29 -133.77 -146.77
CA LEU A 397 90.57 -134.43 -147.06
C LEU A 397 90.42 -135.70 -147.92
N ASP A 398 89.33 -136.44 -147.77
CA ASP A 398 89.12 -137.70 -148.50
C ASP A 398 88.73 -137.49 -149.98
N ASN A 399 88.39 -136.25 -150.37
CA ASN A 399 87.95 -135.93 -151.71
C ASN A 399 88.76 -134.77 -152.33
N LYS A 400 89.90 -135.13 -152.95
CA LYS A 400 90.86 -134.20 -153.59
C LYS A 400 90.23 -133.20 -154.58
N LYS A 401 89.07 -133.50 -155.21
CA LYS A 401 88.39 -132.54 -156.11
C LYS A 401 87.61 -131.46 -155.35
N ALA A 402 86.98 -131.81 -154.22
CA ALA A 402 86.17 -130.88 -153.42
C ALA A 402 87.03 -129.86 -152.67
N LEU A 403 88.19 -130.30 -152.16
CA LEU A 403 89.12 -129.47 -151.39
C LEU A 403 89.63 -128.24 -152.18
N LYS A 404 89.93 -128.43 -153.47
CA LYS A 404 90.46 -127.35 -154.32
C LYS A 404 89.48 -126.17 -154.47
N VAL A 405 88.17 -126.46 -154.52
CA VAL A 405 87.13 -125.43 -154.70
C VAL A 405 86.93 -124.62 -153.42
N ALA A 406 86.95 -125.27 -152.26
CA ALA A 406 86.77 -124.62 -150.96
C ALA A 406 87.89 -123.60 -150.66
N VAL A 407 89.15 -123.96 -150.99
CA VAL A 407 90.31 -123.08 -150.76
C VAL A 407 90.27 -121.83 -151.64
N MET A 408 89.79 -121.94 -152.89
CA MET A 408 89.66 -120.76 -153.76
C MET A 408 88.59 -119.78 -153.26
N ALA A 409 87.51 -120.27 -152.65
CA ALA A 409 86.46 -119.43 -152.08
C ALA A 409 86.92 -118.64 -150.83
N LEU A 410 87.82 -119.22 -150.03
CA LEU A 410 88.38 -118.58 -148.85
C LEU A 410 89.13 -117.29 -149.20
N ASN A 411 89.90 -117.32 -150.29
CA ASN A 411 90.80 -116.22 -150.64
C ASN A 411 90.04 -114.94 -151.07
N LYS A 412 88.85 -115.07 -151.64
CA LYS A 412 88.07 -113.92 -152.12
C LYS A 412 87.36 -113.14 -150.99
N LYS A 413 87.26 -113.72 -149.78
CA LYS A 413 86.39 -113.23 -148.70
C LYS A 413 87.06 -112.20 -147.78
N TYR A 414 88.38 -112.02 -147.85
CA TYR A 414 89.15 -111.31 -146.82
C TYR A 414 89.93 -110.09 -147.32
N GLU A 415 89.46 -109.40 -148.38
CA GLU A 415 90.22 -108.31 -149.01
C GLU A 415 89.86 -106.86 -148.58
N ASP A 416 88.85 -106.54 -147.74
CA ASP A 416 88.59 -105.13 -147.29
C ASP A 416 87.84 -104.93 -145.92
N GLY A 417 88.11 -103.83 -145.17
CA GLY A 417 87.59 -103.55 -143.79
C GLY A 417 87.48 -102.06 -143.32
N VAL A 418 86.74 -101.80 -142.19
CA VAL A 418 86.01 -100.54 -141.77
C VAL A 418 86.46 -99.87 -140.42
N THR A 419 86.11 -98.57 -140.26
CA THR A 419 86.30 -97.49 -139.23
C THR A 419 85.51 -97.51 -137.89
N ARG A 420 85.83 -96.59 -136.93
CA ARG A 420 84.88 -95.96 -135.94
C ARG A 420 85.38 -94.68 -135.20
N ASP A 421 84.45 -93.90 -134.62
CA ASP A 421 84.52 -92.51 -134.07
C ASP A 421 83.85 -92.37 -132.65
N SER A 422 84.10 -91.31 -131.84
CA SER A 422 83.38 -90.98 -130.56
C SER A 422 83.61 -89.54 -129.98
N LYS A 423 82.62 -88.94 -129.27
CA LYS A 423 82.60 -87.66 -128.47
C LYS A 423 81.73 -87.79 -127.19
N GLU A 424 81.94 -86.95 -126.13
CA GLU A 424 80.92 -86.45 -125.11
C GLU A 424 81.42 -85.36 -124.07
N PRO A 425 80.55 -84.65 -123.26
CA PRO A 425 80.74 -83.29 -122.64
C PRO A 425 80.36 -83.01 -121.10
N ASN A 426 80.62 -81.76 -120.61
CA ASN A 426 80.08 -80.82 -119.55
C ASN A 426 79.52 -81.23 -118.12
N SER A 427 80.02 -80.65 -116.99
CA SER A 427 79.48 -80.83 -115.59
C SER A 427 79.71 -79.70 -114.53
N GLN A 428 80.15 -78.48 -114.87
CA GLN A 428 80.58 -77.51 -113.82
C GLN A 428 79.47 -76.62 -113.21
N ALA A 429 78.30 -76.51 -113.84
CA ALA A 429 77.28 -75.50 -113.46
C ALA A 429 76.40 -75.90 -112.26
N GLU A 430 76.29 -77.20 -111.95
CA GLU A 430 75.34 -77.70 -110.94
C GLU A 430 75.83 -77.52 -109.49
N TYR A 431 77.16 -77.55 -109.29
CA TYR A 431 77.78 -77.46 -107.96
C TYR A 431 77.58 -76.09 -107.27
N ASN A 432 77.55 -75.00 -108.04
CA ASN A 432 77.45 -73.65 -107.48
C ASN A 432 76.05 -73.32 -106.92
N ARG A 433 75.00 -74.03 -107.35
CA ARG A 433 73.61 -73.74 -106.92
C ARG A 433 73.28 -74.28 -105.54
N GLN A 434 73.89 -75.40 -105.14
CA GLN A 434 73.60 -76.04 -103.84
C GLN A 434 74.22 -75.30 -102.65
N ARG A 435 75.32 -74.55 -102.86
CA ARG A 435 76.00 -73.83 -101.79
C ARG A 435 75.22 -72.60 -101.29
N GLU A 436 74.55 -71.86 -102.18
CA GLU A 436 73.84 -70.62 -101.82
C GLU A 436 72.56 -70.86 -101.00
N TYR A 437 71.96 -72.06 -101.10
CA TYR A 437 70.73 -72.41 -100.38
C TYR A 437 70.99 -72.63 -98.87
N LEU A 438 72.12 -73.26 -98.53
CA LEU A 438 72.49 -73.57 -97.14
C LEU A 438 72.90 -72.33 -96.33
N GLU A 439 73.54 -71.33 -96.98
CA GLU A 439 73.92 -70.07 -96.30
C GLU A 439 72.69 -69.22 -95.90
N LYS A 440 71.60 -69.24 -96.69
CA LYS A 440 70.36 -68.50 -96.37
C LYS A 440 69.55 -69.10 -95.21
N GLU A 441 69.63 -70.42 -94.99
CA GLU A 441 68.87 -71.10 -93.94
C GLU A 441 69.43 -70.84 -92.54
N VAL A 442 70.76 -70.78 -92.40
CA VAL A 442 71.44 -70.45 -91.14
C VAL A 442 71.14 -69.02 -90.67
N GLU A 443 71.05 -68.07 -91.61
CA GLU A 443 70.79 -66.66 -91.28
C GLU A 443 69.32 -66.39 -90.91
N SER A 444 68.39 -67.20 -91.43
CA SER A 444 66.98 -67.19 -91.01
C SER A 444 66.80 -67.66 -89.57
N LEU A 445 67.57 -68.65 -89.11
CA LEU A 445 67.45 -69.20 -87.75
C LEU A 445 67.98 -68.21 -86.69
N LYS A 446 69.10 -67.52 -86.96
CA LYS A 446 69.61 -66.46 -86.07
C LYS A 446 68.60 -65.32 -85.87
N ARG A 447 67.94 -64.87 -86.94
CA ARG A 447 66.92 -63.81 -86.85
C ARG A 447 65.69 -64.21 -86.03
N LYS A 448 65.26 -65.47 -86.07
CA LYS A 448 64.11 -65.97 -85.28
C LYS A 448 64.39 -65.98 -83.77
N ILE A 449 65.62 -66.33 -83.36
CA ILE A 449 66.00 -66.35 -81.93
C ILE A 449 66.02 -64.94 -81.34
N MET A 450 66.63 -63.97 -82.03
CA MET A 450 66.69 -62.58 -81.55
C MET A 450 65.30 -61.94 -81.46
N LYS A 451 64.39 -62.24 -82.40
CA LYS A 451 63.01 -61.74 -82.34
C LYS A 451 62.23 -62.33 -81.16
N GLY A 452 62.47 -63.59 -80.80
CA GLY A 452 61.84 -64.24 -79.64
C GLY A 452 62.24 -63.62 -78.30
N MET A 453 63.52 -63.26 -78.14
CA MET A 453 63.99 -62.61 -76.91
C MET A 453 63.38 -61.21 -76.71
N ALA A 454 63.29 -60.41 -77.77
CA ALA A 454 62.69 -59.06 -77.69
C ALA A 454 61.19 -59.08 -77.39
N ILE A 455 60.45 -60.08 -77.88
CA ILE A 455 59.01 -60.24 -77.59
C ILE A 455 58.81 -60.61 -76.11
N SER A 456 59.64 -61.50 -75.56
CA SER A 456 59.56 -61.91 -74.14
C SER A 456 59.82 -60.73 -73.19
N GLU A 457 60.76 -59.84 -73.53
CA GLU A 457 61.07 -58.64 -72.73
C GLU A 457 59.94 -57.60 -72.80
N SER A 458 59.36 -57.42 -73.99
CA SER A 458 58.17 -56.58 -74.21
C SER A 458 56.95 -57.07 -73.41
N GLU A 459 56.68 -58.38 -73.39
CA GLU A 459 55.57 -58.95 -72.60
C GLU A 459 55.76 -58.78 -71.10
N LEU A 460 56.99 -58.93 -70.59
CA LEU A 460 57.29 -58.72 -69.17
C LEU A 460 56.98 -57.27 -68.75
N HIS A 461 57.35 -56.28 -69.57
CA HIS A 461 57.04 -54.88 -69.31
C HIS A 461 55.55 -54.53 -69.49
N ARG A 462 54.81 -55.27 -70.33
CA ARG A 462 53.35 -55.13 -70.44
C ARG A 462 52.66 -55.63 -69.17
N LEU A 463 53.05 -56.80 -68.67
CA LEU A 463 52.51 -57.40 -67.44
C LEU A 463 52.81 -56.57 -66.18
N GLN A 464 53.98 -55.92 -66.13
CA GLN A 464 54.31 -54.98 -65.04
C GLN A 464 53.41 -53.73 -65.07
N ARG A 465 53.09 -53.19 -66.25
CA ARG A 465 52.16 -52.05 -66.40
C ARG A 465 50.72 -52.42 -66.06
N GLU A 466 50.24 -53.58 -66.50
CA GLU A 466 48.90 -54.08 -66.12
C GLU A 466 48.80 -54.30 -64.60
N ASN A 467 49.82 -54.86 -63.95
CA ASN A 467 49.86 -55.00 -62.49
C ASN A 467 49.81 -53.66 -61.75
N ALA A 468 50.50 -52.62 -62.27
CA ALA A 468 50.44 -51.28 -61.68
C ALA A 468 49.03 -50.67 -61.77
N ILE A 469 48.35 -50.84 -62.91
CA ILE A 469 46.97 -50.34 -63.12
C ILE A 469 45.97 -51.10 -62.22
N LEU A 470 46.09 -52.42 -62.11
CA LEU A 470 45.25 -53.22 -61.21
C LEU A 470 45.45 -52.83 -59.74
N THR A 471 46.69 -52.49 -59.34
CA THR A 471 46.97 -52.01 -57.98
C THR A 471 46.30 -50.66 -57.71
N THR A 472 46.28 -49.74 -58.68
CA THR A 472 45.53 -48.47 -58.56
C THR A 472 44.02 -48.69 -58.49
N GLN A 473 43.46 -49.58 -59.31
CA GLN A 473 42.02 -49.89 -59.29
C GLN A 473 41.59 -50.57 -57.99
N VAL A 474 42.41 -51.46 -57.42
CA VAL A 474 42.16 -52.07 -56.09
C VAL A 474 42.15 -50.99 -55.00
N ASN A 475 43.01 -49.98 -55.09
CA ASN A 475 43.05 -48.88 -54.14
C ASN A 475 41.85 -47.92 -54.29
N GLU A 476 41.38 -47.67 -55.51
CA GLU A 476 40.14 -46.90 -55.76
C GLU A 476 38.91 -47.63 -55.25
N LEU A 477 38.77 -48.94 -55.53
CA LEU A 477 37.68 -49.75 -54.99
C LEU A 477 37.71 -49.83 -53.46
N ARG A 478 38.89 -49.82 -52.82
CA ARG A 478 39.00 -49.71 -51.35
C ARG A 478 38.52 -48.35 -50.83
N ARG A 479 38.76 -47.25 -51.55
CA ARG A 479 38.26 -45.91 -51.20
C ARG A 479 36.76 -45.80 -51.41
N GLU A 480 36.22 -46.34 -52.50
CA GLU A 480 34.78 -46.38 -52.76
C GLU A 480 34.06 -47.26 -51.73
N PHE A 481 34.61 -48.43 -51.38
CA PHE A 481 34.08 -49.28 -50.31
C PHE A 481 34.09 -48.58 -48.95
N HIS A 482 35.12 -47.78 -48.66
CA HIS A 482 35.17 -46.97 -47.44
C HIS A 482 34.11 -45.86 -47.44
N ASN A 483 33.93 -45.16 -48.56
CA ASN A 483 32.93 -44.10 -48.69
C ASN A 483 31.47 -44.62 -48.63
N VAL A 484 31.18 -45.76 -49.27
CA VAL A 484 29.86 -46.41 -49.20
C VAL A 484 29.55 -46.94 -47.79
N ARG A 485 30.57 -47.42 -47.06
CA ARG A 485 30.42 -47.84 -45.66
C ARG A 485 30.16 -46.65 -44.72
N MET A 486 30.74 -45.47 -44.99
CA MET A 486 30.48 -44.24 -44.24
C MET A 486 29.09 -43.64 -44.53
N GLN A 487 28.56 -43.80 -45.76
CA GLN A 487 27.21 -43.35 -46.13
C GLN A 487 26.07 -44.29 -45.67
N SER A 488 26.38 -45.47 -45.13
CA SER A 488 25.39 -46.42 -44.59
C SER A 488 25.30 -46.41 -43.05
N GLN A 489 25.91 -45.41 -42.39
CA GLN A 489 25.88 -45.22 -40.91
C GLN A 489 25.23 -43.88 -40.46
N GLU A 490 24.60 -43.14 -41.36
CA GLU A 490 23.57 -42.12 -41.09
C GLU A 490 22.27 -42.53 -41.78
#